data_AF-A0A452HV79-F1
#
_entry.id   AF-A0A452HV79-F1
#
_cell.length_a   1.000
_cell.length_b   1.000
_cell.length_c   1.000
_cell.angle_alpha   90.00
_cell.angle_beta   90.00
_cell.angle_gamma   90.00
#
_symmetry.space_group_name_H-M   'P 1'
#
loop_
_entity.id
_entity.type
_entity.pdbx_description
1 polymer ?
#
loop_
_entity_poly.entity_id
_entity_poly.type
_entity_poly.pdbx_seq_one_letter_code
_entity_poly.pdbx_strand_id
1 'polypeptide(L)'
;MAVAQGPKTLWEQICAEYEAEQPPFPYSPESKQDSVSLDTGILQPLHTKQLYFTSTDCSIAQKISSLPALAPLPAAPNPKTCSPREYLEYYIFPILLPGMAELLHQAKKEKCFERKRTKFIACDFLTEWLYNQNPKRKDEPFTEFFSIPFVKDWLKDHPRPPIPLSFLLSEEEACKIIQSFWRGYRVRCDTEVQELRQWQKQLREDKNIIKRVQEFWTKQETKVGSKLDSEEPTPDRSGV
;
A
#
# COMPACT_ATOMS: atom_id res chain seq x y z
N MET A 1 20.07 -10.12 40.91
CA MET A 1 19.54 -8.73 40.98
C MET A 1 18.35 -8.66 40.04
N ALA A 2 17.15 -8.41 40.55
CA ALA A 2 15.94 -8.31 39.73
C ALA A 2 15.88 -6.92 39.08
N VAL A 3 15.88 -6.87 37.75
CA VAL A 3 15.70 -5.63 36.99
C VAL A 3 14.22 -5.27 37.04
N ALA A 4 13.89 -4.19 37.75
CA ALA A 4 12.54 -3.64 37.79
C ALA A 4 12.15 -3.17 36.37
N GLN A 5 11.14 -3.82 35.78
CA GLN A 5 10.54 -3.36 34.53
C GLN A 5 9.74 -2.09 34.82
N GLY A 6 9.98 -1.03 34.05
CA GLY A 6 9.23 0.23 34.14
C GLY A 6 7.74 0.05 33.83
N PRO A 7 6.91 1.07 34.08
CA PRO A 7 5.47 0.99 33.84
C PRO A 7 5.21 0.74 32.35
N LYS A 8 4.53 -0.38 32.05
CA LYS A 8 4.13 -0.76 30.70
C LYS A 8 3.25 0.33 30.09
N THR A 9 3.47 0.64 28.84
CA THR A 9 2.60 1.59 28.12
C THR A 9 1.21 0.98 27.94
N LEU A 10 0.18 1.83 27.82
CA LEU A 10 -1.19 1.38 27.53
C LEU A 10 -1.24 0.47 26.29
N TRP A 11 -0.35 0.70 25.32
CA TRP A 11 -0.30 -0.08 24.11
C TRP A 11 0.32 -1.47 24.30
N GLU A 12 1.34 -1.58 25.15
CA GLU A 12 1.89 -2.89 25.56
C GLU A 12 0.87 -3.71 26.37
N GLN A 13 0.01 -3.05 27.15
CA GLN A 13 -1.09 -3.71 27.85
C GLN A 13 -2.12 -4.28 26.87
N ILE A 14 -2.55 -3.49 25.89
CA ILE A 14 -3.52 -3.96 24.89
C ILE A 14 -2.95 -5.10 24.03
N CYS A 15 -1.67 -5.03 23.65
CA CYS A 15 -1.01 -6.13 22.94
C CYS A 15 -0.93 -7.40 23.80
N ALA A 16 -0.58 -7.27 25.08
CA ALA A 16 -0.50 -8.42 25.99
C ALA A 16 -1.88 -9.04 26.28
N GLU A 17 -2.92 -8.22 26.44
CA GLU A 17 -4.31 -8.68 26.58
C GLU A 17 -4.80 -9.42 25.32
N TYR A 18 -4.50 -8.87 24.13
CA TYR A 18 -4.84 -9.51 22.86
C TYR A 18 -4.14 -10.87 22.67
N GLU A 19 -2.86 -10.98 23.03
CA GLU A 19 -2.11 -12.23 22.97
C GLU A 19 -2.64 -13.27 23.99
N ALA A 20 -3.03 -12.82 25.19
CA ALA A 20 -3.59 -13.68 26.22
C ALA A 20 -5.00 -14.20 25.89
N GLU A 21 -5.79 -13.44 25.13
CA GLU A 21 -7.13 -13.83 24.68
C GLU A 21 -7.15 -14.63 23.36
N GLN A 22 -5.99 -14.97 22.79
CA GLN A 22 -5.92 -15.88 21.65
C GLN A 22 -6.48 -17.25 22.08
N PRO A 23 -7.59 -17.74 21.48
CA PRO A 23 -8.05 -19.09 21.75
C PRO A 23 -6.96 -20.07 21.31
N PRO A 24 -6.72 -21.16 22.05
CA PRO A 24 -5.77 -22.18 21.64
C PRO A 24 -6.24 -22.73 20.29
N PHE A 25 -5.47 -22.43 19.24
CA PHE A 25 -5.69 -22.98 17.91
C PHE A 25 -5.70 -24.51 18.04
N PRO A 26 -6.72 -25.21 17.53
CA PRO A 26 -6.71 -26.66 17.54
C PRO A 26 -5.55 -27.13 16.66
N TYR A 27 -4.55 -27.72 17.32
CA TYR A 27 -3.41 -28.37 16.69
C TYR A 27 -3.87 -29.32 15.57
N SER A 28 -3.27 -29.18 14.40
CA SER A 28 -3.13 -30.26 13.42
C SER A 28 -1.62 -30.49 13.19
N PRO A 29 -1.17 -31.74 13.00
CA PRO A 29 0.21 -32.12 13.28
C PRO A 29 1.21 -31.63 12.20
N GLU A 30 2.33 -31.13 12.72
CA GLU A 30 3.67 -31.00 12.13
C GLU A 30 3.83 -31.32 10.63
N SER A 31 4.03 -30.28 9.82
CA SER A 31 4.83 -30.36 8.61
C SER A 31 6.15 -29.61 8.83
N LYS A 32 7.23 -30.38 8.97
CA LYS A 32 8.61 -29.90 8.93
C LYS A 32 8.85 -29.12 7.62
N GLN A 33 9.29 -27.87 7.70
CA GLN A 33 10.11 -27.23 6.67
C GLN A 33 11.13 -26.28 7.30
N ASP A 34 12.32 -26.84 7.48
CA ASP A 34 13.61 -26.32 7.05
C ASP A 34 14.01 -24.90 7.45
N SER A 35 14.77 -24.83 8.54
CA SER A 35 15.72 -23.78 8.82
C SER A 35 16.82 -23.76 7.74
N VAL A 36 16.80 -22.74 6.87
CA VAL A 36 17.95 -22.38 6.05
C VAL A 36 18.76 -21.32 6.81
N SER A 37 19.92 -21.75 7.27
CA SER A 37 21.04 -20.93 7.73
C SER A 37 21.94 -20.61 6.53
N LEU A 38 22.33 -19.34 6.37
CA LEU A 38 23.53 -18.78 5.71
C LEU A 38 23.26 -17.27 5.55
N ASP A 39 24.14 -16.31 5.74
CA ASP A 39 25.54 -16.29 6.13
C ASP A 39 25.87 -14.85 6.58
N THR A 40 26.89 -14.74 7.42
CA THR A 40 27.30 -13.52 8.10
C THR A 40 28.36 -12.82 7.26
N GLY A 41 27.95 -11.83 6.46
CA GLY A 41 28.86 -11.00 5.68
C GLY A 41 29.36 -9.79 6.47
N ILE A 42 30.50 -9.95 7.13
CA ILE A 42 31.30 -8.88 7.75
C ILE A 42 31.80 -7.91 6.66
N LEU A 43 31.43 -6.63 6.75
CA LEU A 43 32.25 -5.51 6.27
C LEU A 43 32.36 -4.47 7.38
N GLN A 44 33.61 -4.12 7.68
CA GLN A 44 34.01 -3.32 8.83
C GLN A 44 33.56 -1.85 8.76
N PRO A 45 33.50 -1.16 9.91
CA PRO A 45 33.10 0.24 10.01
C PRO A 45 34.21 1.20 9.55
N LEU A 46 33.94 2.01 8.51
CA LEU A 46 34.83 3.11 8.14
C LEU A 46 34.50 4.36 8.98
N HIS A 47 35.26 4.52 10.07
CA HIS A 47 35.70 5.76 10.71
C HIS A 47 34.97 7.07 10.33
N THR A 48 33.85 7.37 11.01
CA THR A 48 33.13 8.65 10.91
C THR A 48 33.94 9.79 11.55
N LYS A 49 34.79 10.46 10.76
CA LYS A 49 35.29 11.80 11.11
C LYS A 49 34.28 12.85 10.66
N GLN A 50 33.40 13.21 11.60
CA GLN A 50 33.31 14.57 12.10
C GLN A 50 33.08 15.68 11.06
N LEU A 51 31.81 15.91 10.71
CA LEU A 51 31.32 17.24 10.32
C LEU A 51 29.92 17.43 10.91
N TYR A 52 29.88 17.78 12.19
CA TYR A 52 28.80 18.58 12.73
C TYR A 52 28.92 19.98 12.10
N PHE A 53 27.93 20.40 11.31
CA PHE A 53 27.70 21.82 11.14
C PHE A 53 26.80 22.25 12.28
N THR A 54 27.43 22.86 13.28
CA THR A 54 26.75 23.53 14.38
C THR A 54 25.89 24.66 13.82
N SER A 55 24.63 24.64 14.24
CA SER A 55 23.72 25.77 14.15
C SER A 55 24.41 27.02 14.70
N THR A 56 24.62 28.01 13.85
CA THR A 56 24.98 29.36 14.29
C THR A 56 24.19 30.31 13.41
N ASP A 57 23.28 31.03 14.05
CA ASP A 57 22.54 32.13 13.47
C ASP A 57 23.52 33.05 12.73
N CYS A 58 23.37 33.14 11.42
CA CYS A 58 24.07 34.13 10.62
C CYS A 58 23.02 34.96 9.89
N SER A 59 22.94 36.21 10.31
CA SER A 59 22.31 37.31 9.61
C SER A 59 22.93 37.46 8.22
N ILE A 60 22.41 36.71 7.25
CA ILE A 60 22.70 36.89 5.81
C ILE A 60 21.64 37.84 5.22
N ALA A 61 21.42 38.97 5.89
CA ALA A 61 20.55 40.04 5.39
C ALA A 61 21.32 41.33 5.06
N GLN A 62 22.64 41.40 5.27
CA GLN A 62 23.41 42.63 5.05
C GLN A 62 24.69 42.47 4.23
N LYS A 63 24.87 41.36 3.51
CA LYS A 63 26.01 41.18 2.59
C LYS A 63 25.58 40.85 1.17
N ILE A 64 24.68 41.65 0.62
CA ILE A 64 24.40 41.73 -0.83
C ILE A 64 24.91 43.08 -1.41
N SER A 65 25.45 43.99 -0.59
CA SER A 65 25.77 45.35 -1.05
C SER A 65 27.19 45.56 -1.59
N SER A 66 27.96 44.51 -1.88
CA SER A 66 29.29 44.67 -2.51
C SER A 66 29.74 43.42 -3.27
N LEU A 67 29.10 43.18 -4.42
CA LEU A 67 29.70 42.41 -5.51
C LEU A 67 29.93 43.36 -6.69
N PRO A 68 31.14 43.33 -7.31
CA PRO A 68 31.46 44.16 -8.47
C PRO A 68 30.55 43.78 -9.65
N ALA A 69 30.26 44.79 -10.47
CA ALA A 69 29.30 44.78 -11.56
C ALA A 69 29.25 43.46 -12.34
N LEU A 70 28.02 42.94 -12.41
CA LEU A 70 27.54 41.79 -13.17
C LEU A 70 28.28 41.65 -14.51
N ALA A 71 29.08 40.60 -14.65
CA ALA A 71 29.52 40.12 -15.96
C ALA A 71 28.26 39.84 -16.80
N PRO A 72 28.25 40.18 -18.11
CA PRO A 72 27.10 39.88 -18.97
C PRO A 72 26.77 38.39 -18.87
N LEU A 73 25.48 38.08 -18.67
CA LEU A 73 24.96 36.71 -18.70
C LEU A 73 25.62 35.95 -19.87
N PRO A 74 26.24 34.78 -19.64
CA PRO A 74 26.83 34.01 -20.72
C PRO A 74 25.74 33.76 -21.77
N ALA A 75 26.07 34.02 -23.03
CA ALA A 75 25.16 33.82 -24.14
C ALA A 75 24.58 32.40 -24.09
N ALA A 76 23.26 32.27 -24.30
CA ALA A 76 22.57 31.00 -24.21
C ALA A 76 23.28 29.95 -25.09
N PRO A 77 23.80 28.86 -24.52
CA PRO A 77 24.53 27.85 -25.27
C PRO A 77 23.59 27.17 -26.26
N ASN A 78 23.95 27.04 -27.53
CA ASN A 78 23.03 26.49 -28.54
C ASN A 78 22.59 25.06 -28.14
N PRO A 79 21.26 24.79 -28.02
CA PRO A 79 20.75 23.54 -27.46
C PRO A 79 21.18 22.27 -28.21
N LYS A 80 21.53 22.37 -29.49
CA LYS A 80 21.90 21.22 -30.34
C LYS A 80 23.39 20.96 -30.40
N THR A 81 24.21 21.89 -29.92
CA THR A 81 25.67 21.83 -30.06
C THR A 81 26.42 21.95 -28.74
N CYS A 82 25.72 22.29 -27.64
CA CYS A 82 26.32 22.33 -26.32
C CYS A 82 26.55 20.93 -25.75
N SER A 83 27.39 20.84 -24.71
CA SER A 83 27.57 19.58 -24.00
C SER A 83 26.28 19.20 -23.24
N PRO A 84 26.04 17.89 -22.99
CA PRO A 84 24.88 17.45 -22.21
C PRO A 84 24.80 18.11 -20.83
N ARG A 85 25.95 18.38 -20.20
CA ARG A 85 26.02 19.05 -18.90
C ARG A 85 25.53 20.50 -18.98
N GLU A 86 26.03 21.28 -19.93
CA GLU A 86 25.60 22.67 -20.15
C GLU A 86 24.11 22.72 -20.53
N TYR A 87 23.63 21.74 -21.30
CA TYR A 87 22.22 21.63 -21.62
C TYR A 87 21.36 21.47 -20.37
N LEU A 88 21.71 20.54 -19.48
CA LEU A 88 20.99 20.32 -18.23
C LEU A 88 21.04 21.55 -17.32
N GLU A 89 22.22 22.13 -17.12
CA GLU A 89 22.43 23.28 -16.24
C GLU A 89 21.67 24.52 -16.72
N TYR A 90 21.62 24.78 -18.03
CA TYR A 90 21.00 25.98 -18.57
C TYR A 90 19.51 25.83 -18.90
N TYR A 91 19.08 24.69 -19.44
CA TYR A 91 17.71 24.51 -19.95
C TYR A 91 16.79 23.74 -19.01
N ILE A 92 17.31 22.79 -18.24
CA ILE A 92 16.48 21.87 -17.44
C ILE A 92 16.46 22.29 -15.97
N PHE A 93 17.62 22.44 -15.34
CA PHE A 93 17.75 22.69 -13.91
C PHE A 93 17.06 23.97 -13.41
N PRO A 94 17.04 25.10 -14.14
CA PRO A 94 16.35 26.30 -13.68
C PRO A 94 14.84 26.10 -13.50
N ILE A 95 14.26 25.12 -14.20
CA ILE A 95 12.84 24.78 -14.11
C ILE A 95 12.63 23.59 -13.15
N LEU A 96 13.48 22.57 -13.25
CA LEU A 96 13.31 21.32 -12.51
C LEU A 96 13.68 21.45 -11.03
N LEU A 97 14.77 22.14 -10.69
CA LEU A 97 15.25 22.22 -9.30
C LEU A 97 14.25 22.91 -8.35
N PRO A 98 13.62 24.04 -8.73
CA PRO A 98 12.56 24.63 -7.89
C PRO A 98 11.38 23.67 -7.70
N GLY A 99 10.98 22.94 -8.75
CA GLY A 99 9.91 21.94 -8.67
C GLY A 99 10.25 20.78 -7.74
N MET A 100 11.50 20.31 -7.77
CA MET A 100 11.99 19.29 -6.83
C MET A 100 12.04 19.81 -5.40
N ALA A 101 12.40 21.08 -5.18
CA ALA A 101 12.38 21.69 -3.85
C ALA A 101 10.95 21.74 -3.28
N GLU A 102 9.97 22.19 -4.08
CA GLU A 102 8.55 22.17 -3.68
C GLU A 102 8.03 20.76 -3.44
N LEU A 103 8.46 19.79 -4.25
CA LEU A 103 8.13 18.38 -4.06
C LEU A 103 8.61 17.87 -2.71
N LEU A 104 9.83 18.24 -2.28
CA LEU A 104 10.36 17.85 -0.97
C LEU A 104 9.58 18.51 0.17
N HIS A 105 9.18 19.78 0.02
CA HIS A 105 8.30 20.45 0.99
C HIS A 105 6.95 19.75 1.11
N GLN A 106 6.34 19.38 -0.01
CA GLN A 106 5.05 18.66 -0.01
C GLN A 106 5.20 17.24 0.55
N ALA A 107 6.27 16.52 0.19
CA ALA A 107 6.57 15.20 0.73
C ALA A 107 6.73 15.23 2.26
N LYS A 108 7.34 16.30 2.80
CA LYS A 108 7.42 16.52 4.25
C LYS A 108 6.04 16.72 4.88
N LYS A 109 5.17 17.55 4.28
CA LYS A 109 3.80 17.77 4.76
C LYS A 109 2.97 16.49 4.79
N GLU A 110 3.13 15.64 3.76
CA GLU A 110 2.47 14.34 3.65
C GLU A 110 3.15 13.23 4.48
N LYS A 111 4.15 13.56 5.31
CA LYS A 111 4.89 12.63 6.18
C LYS A 111 5.56 11.46 5.43
N CYS A 112 5.98 11.70 4.19
CA CYS A 112 6.62 10.68 3.34
C CYS A 112 7.97 10.20 3.88
N PHE A 113 8.66 11.01 4.67
CA PHE A 113 9.94 10.64 5.29
C PHE A 113 9.78 9.85 6.60
N GLU A 114 8.58 9.85 7.18
CA GLU A 114 8.27 9.16 8.44
C GLU A 114 7.60 7.80 8.17
N ARG A 115 6.76 7.72 7.12
CA ARG A 115 5.96 6.55 6.81
C ARG A 115 6.57 5.75 5.66
N LYS A 116 6.66 4.43 5.82
CA LYS A 116 7.12 3.52 4.74
C LYS A 116 6.24 3.53 3.49
N ARG A 117 4.97 3.91 3.63
CA ARG A 117 3.96 3.90 2.55
C ARG A 117 3.10 5.16 2.68
N THR A 118 2.87 5.84 1.56
CA THR A 118 2.07 7.06 1.49
C THR A 118 1.17 7.07 0.25
N LYS A 119 0.11 7.89 0.30
CA LYS A 119 -0.75 8.18 -0.84
C LYS A 119 -0.13 9.16 -1.85
N PHE A 120 0.92 9.87 -1.44
CA PHE A 120 1.55 10.92 -2.23
C PHE A 120 2.41 10.31 -3.35
N ILE A 121 2.10 10.67 -4.59
CA ILE A 121 2.84 10.22 -5.77
C ILE A 121 3.71 11.38 -6.27
N ALA A 122 5.01 11.28 -6.03
CA ALA A 122 5.99 12.33 -6.34
C ALA A 122 6.00 12.74 -7.83
N CYS A 123 5.92 11.76 -8.74
CA CYS A 123 5.90 12.04 -10.18
C CYS A 123 4.62 12.78 -10.61
N ASP A 124 3.47 12.48 -10.01
CA ASP A 124 2.21 13.15 -10.34
C ASP A 124 2.26 14.61 -9.91
N PHE A 125 2.72 14.86 -8.68
CA PHE A 125 2.95 16.21 -8.16
C PHE A 125 3.92 17.00 -9.04
N LEU A 126 5.06 16.41 -9.41
CA LEU A 126 6.06 17.10 -10.23
C LEU A 126 5.51 17.42 -11.62
N THR A 127 4.73 16.51 -12.20
CA THR A 127 4.09 16.72 -13.50
C THR A 127 3.09 17.87 -13.43
N GLU A 128 2.24 17.89 -12.41
CA GLU A 128 1.29 18.99 -12.17
C GLU A 128 2.00 20.32 -11.95
N TRP A 129 3.04 20.33 -11.12
CA TRP A 129 3.82 21.52 -10.82
C TRP A 129 4.49 22.08 -12.08
N LEU A 130 5.19 21.24 -12.86
CA LEU A 130 5.85 21.65 -14.10
C LEU A 130 4.86 22.12 -15.16
N TYR A 131 3.69 21.49 -15.23
CA TYR A 131 2.65 21.87 -16.16
C TYR A 131 2.10 23.27 -15.85
N ASN A 132 1.80 23.55 -14.58
CA ASN A 132 1.26 24.84 -14.16
C ASN A 132 2.32 25.96 -14.12
N GLN A 133 3.58 25.63 -13.90
CA GLN A 133 4.70 26.59 -13.95
C GLN A 133 5.21 26.87 -15.38
N ASN A 134 4.56 26.29 -16.40
CA ASN A 134 4.94 26.51 -17.78
C ASN A 134 4.72 27.99 -18.17
N PRO A 135 5.76 28.73 -18.61
CA PRO A 135 5.63 30.13 -19.02
C PRO A 135 4.61 30.38 -20.14
N LYS A 136 4.26 29.36 -20.92
CA LYS A 136 3.25 29.43 -21.98
C LYS A 136 1.81 29.47 -21.45
N ARG A 137 1.60 29.15 -20.16
CA ARG A 137 0.28 29.01 -19.50
C ARG A 137 0.03 30.08 -18.43
N LYS A 138 0.79 31.19 -18.41
CA LYS A 138 0.71 32.21 -17.34
C LYS A 138 -0.69 32.78 -17.09
N ASP A 139 -1.52 32.83 -18.14
CA ASP A 139 -2.88 33.38 -18.07
C ASP A 139 -3.96 32.30 -17.94
N GLU A 140 -3.56 31.02 -17.88
CA GLU A 140 -4.49 29.90 -17.72
C GLU A 140 -4.72 29.57 -16.25
N PRO A 141 -5.92 29.08 -15.88
CA PRO A 141 -6.18 28.66 -14.51
C PRO A 141 -5.34 27.43 -14.13
N PHE A 142 -5.14 27.28 -12.83
CA PHE A 142 -4.52 26.08 -12.26
C PHE A 142 -5.26 24.82 -12.73
N THR A 143 -4.50 23.85 -13.23
CA THR A 143 -5.01 22.57 -13.72
C THR A 143 -4.49 21.44 -12.85
N GLU A 144 -5.41 20.73 -12.19
CA GLU A 144 -5.09 19.53 -11.41
C GLU A 144 -4.57 18.39 -12.30
N PHE A 145 -3.74 17.52 -11.74
CA PHE A 145 -3.04 16.43 -12.43
C PHE A 145 -3.95 15.61 -13.36
N PHE A 146 -5.09 15.12 -12.87
CA PHE A 146 -6.01 14.28 -13.65
C PHE A 146 -6.75 15.05 -14.75
N SER A 147 -6.74 16.38 -14.70
CA SER A 147 -7.37 17.26 -15.70
C SER A 147 -6.41 17.70 -16.80
N ILE A 148 -5.10 17.43 -16.65
CA ILE A 148 -4.10 17.76 -17.66
C ILE A 148 -4.39 16.96 -18.95
N PRO A 149 -4.48 17.58 -20.14
CA PRO A 149 -4.95 16.92 -21.36
C PRO A 149 -4.20 15.64 -21.71
N PHE A 150 -2.86 15.69 -21.78
CA PHE A 150 -2.05 14.52 -22.13
C PHE A 150 -2.10 13.43 -21.05
N VAL A 151 -2.26 13.79 -19.77
CA VAL A 151 -2.42 12.83 -18.68
C VAL A 151 -3.78 12.15 -18.78
N LYS A 152 -4.84 12.94 -18.98
CA LYS A 152 -6.21 12.45 -19.12
C LYS A 152 -6.34 11.50 -20.31
N ASP A 153 -5.75 11.85 -21.45
CA ASP A 153 -5.79 11.00 -22.64
C ASP A 153 -4.99 9.71 -22.44
N TRP A 154 -3.80 9.79 -21.84
CA TRP A 154 -3.01 8.61 -21.48
C TRP A 154 -3.75 7.66 -20.53
N LEU A 155 -4.41 8.21 -19.50
CA LEU A 155 -5.10 7.42 -18.48
C LEU A 155 -6.38 6.74 -18.99
N LYS A 156 -6.95 7.18 -20.12
CA LYS A 156 -8.09 6.48 -20.77
C LYS A 156 -7.67 5.10 -21.25
N ASP A 157 -6.54 5.04 -21.95
CA ASP A 157 -6.03 3.79 -22.49
C ASP A 157 -5.29 2.98 -21.41
N HIS A 158 -4.73 3.66 -20.40
CA HIS A 158 -3.86 3.06 -19.38
C HIS A 158 -4.37 3.40 -17.96
N PRO A 159 -5.50 2.81 -17.54
CA PRO A 159 -6.09 3.10 -16.24
C PRO A 159 -5.17 2.65 -15.11
N ARG A 160 -5.02 3.50 -14.09
CA ARG A 160 -4.20 3.17 -12.91
C ARG A 160 -4.92 2.16 -12.02
N PRO A 161 -4.17 1.27 -11.34
CA PRO A 161 -4.74 0.43 -10.29
C PRO A 161 -5.38 1.29 -9.19
N PRO A 162 -6.48 0.83 -8.58
CA PRO A 162 -7.12 1.55 -7.49
C PRO A 162 -6.16 1.68 -6.30
N ILE A 163 -6.12 2.87 -5.70
CA ILE A 163 -5.31 3.13 -4.51
C ILE A 163 -5.91 2.32 -3.34
N PRO A 164 -5.11 1.56 -2.57
CA PRO A 164 -5.61 0.84 -1.41
C PRO A 164 -6.33 1.77 -0.43
N LEU A 165 -7.48 1.34 0.08
CA LEU A 165 -8.31 2.14 0.99
C LEU A 165 -7.51 2.63 2.21
N SER A 166 -6.62 1.79 2.75
CA SER A 166 -5.76 2.13 3.88
C SER A 166 -4.89 3.37 3.68
N PHE A 167 -4.61 3.78 2.43
CA PHE A 167 -3.85 4.99 2.12
C PHE A 167 -4.73 6.23 1.98
N LEU A 168 -6.03 6.03 1.69
CA LEU A 168 -6.98 7.12 1.48
C LEU A 168 -7.61 7.58 2.79
N LEU A 169 -7.73 6.67 3.77
CA LEU A 169 -8.34 6.97 5.06
C LEU A 169 -7.54 8.01 5.85
N SER A 170 -8.26 8.99 6.41
CA SER A 170 -7.70 9.85 7.45
C SER A 170 -7.42 9.04 8.72
N GLU A 171 -6.62 9.59 9.61
CA GLU A 171 -6.33 8.95 10.89
C GLU A 171 -7.61 8.79 11.73
N GLU A 172 -8.49 9.78 11.70
CA GLU A 172 -9.78 9.78 12.39
C GLU A 172 -10.76 8.75 11.79
N GLU A 173 -10.81 8.64 10.46
CA GLU A 173 -11.64 7.65 9.77
C GLU A 173 -11.16 6.23 10.06
N ALA A 174 -9.84 6.00 9.96
CA ALA A 174 -9.24 4.73 10.31
C ALA A 174 -9.51 4.36 11.78
N CYS A 175 -9.39 5.32 12.71
CA CYS A 175 -9.72 5.12 14.12
C CYS A 175 -11.18 4.70 14.32
N LYS A 176 -12.14 5.39 13.68
CA LYS A 176 -13.57 5.03 13.77
C LYS A 176 -13.82 3.61 13.26
N ILE A 177 -13.20 3.25 12.14
CA ILE A 177 -13.31 1.89 11.58
C ILE A 177 -12.77 0.89 12.60
N ILE A 178 -11.52 1.03 13.05
CA ILE A 178 -10.89 0.11 14.00
C ILE A 178 -11.72 -0.01 15.29
N GLN A 179 -12.16 1.11 15.86
CA GLN A 179 -12.99 1.13 17.08
C GLN A 179 -14.33 0.43 16.89
N SER A 180 -14.99 0.63 15.75
CA SER A 180 -16.25 -0.06 15.44
C SER A 180 -16.06 -1.58 15.32
N PHE A 181 -14.99 -2.01 14.67
CA PHE A 181 -14.62 -3.42 14.55
C PHE A 181 -14.28 -4.03 15.91
N TRP A 182 -13.54 -3.32 16.75
CA TRP A 182 -13.19 -3.75 18.11
C TRP A 182 -14.42 -3.89 19.01
N ARG A 183 -15.30 -2.89 19.04
CA ARG A 183 -16.56 -2.97 19.79
C ARG A 183 -17.41 -4.15 19.34
N GLY A 184 -17.51 -4.34 18.02
CA GLY A 184 -18.18 -5.50 17.45
C GLY A 184 -17.50 -6.82 17.79
N TYR A 185 -16.17 -6.87 17.85
CA TYR A 185 -15.41 -8.04 18.28
C TYR A 185 -15.70 -8.38 19.74
N ARG A 186 -15.65 -7.39 20.65
CA ARG A 186 -15.95 -7.61 22.07
C ARG A 186 -17.34 -8.20 22.30
N VAL A 187 -18.37 -7.66 21.65
CA VAL A 187 -19.73 -8.22 21.71
C VAL A 187 -19.78 -9.66 21.17
N ARG A 188 -18.93 -9.99 20.18
CA ARG A 188 -18.83 -11.36 19.67
C ARG A 188 -18.08 -12.29 20.62
N CYS A 189 -17.28 -11.78 21.56
CA CYS A 189 -16.63 -12.61 22.56
C CYS A 189 -17.60 -13.02 23.68
N ASP A 190 -18.71 -12.29 23.88
CA ASP A 190 -19.71 -12.62 24.89
C ASP A 190 -20.30 -14.02 24.64
N THR A 191 -20.35 -14.84 25.69
CA THR A 191 -20.75 -16.25 25.62
C THR A 191 -22.15 -16.42 25.04
N GLU A 192 -23.12 -15.62 25.51
CA GLU A 192 -24.51 -15.67 25.01
C GLU A 192 -24.60 -15.36 23.52
N VAL A 193 -23.76 -14.43 23.02
CA VAL A 193 -23.70 -14.07 21.61
C VAL A 193 -23.06 -15.19 20.79
N GLN A 194 -22.04 -15.86 21.32
CA GLN A 194 -21.44 -17.04 20.69
C GLN A 194 -22.42 -18.21 20.61
N GLU A 195 -23.14 -18.51 21.68
CA GLU A 195 -24.19 -19.54 21.71
C GLU A 195 -25.27 -19.25 20.67
N LEU A 196 -25.75 -18.01 20.61
CA LEU A 196 -26.71 -17.59 19.59
C LEU A 196 -26.16 -17.77 18.17
N ARG A 197 -24.89 -17.44 17.94
CA ARG A 197 -24.24 -17.62 16.62
C ARG A 197 -24.13 -19.09 16.23
N GLN A 198 -23.80 -19.96 17.17
CA GLN A 198 -23.75 -21.41 16.97
C GLN A 198 -25.13 -21.96 16.65
N TRP A 199 -26.15 -21.58 17.44
CA TRP A 199 -27.53 -21.97 17.20
C TRP A 199 -28.03 -21.51 15.82
N GLN A 200 -27.77 -20.26 15.44
CA GLN A 200 -28.11 -19.74 14.11
C GLN A 200 -27.37 -20.47 12.97
N LYS A 201 -26.13 -20.91 13.21
CA LYS A 201 -25.37 -21.74 12.26
C LYS A 201 -26.04 -23.10 12.09
N GLN A 202 -26.39 -23.76 13.20
CA GLN A 202 -27.09 -25.04 13.19
C GLN A 202 -28.42 -24.95 12.44
N LEU A 203 -29.23 -23.91 12.67
CA LEU A 203 -30.47 -23.71 11.91
C LEU A 203 -30.26 -23.57 10.39
N ARG A 204 -29.18 -22.91 9.95
CA ARG A 204 -28.87 -22.80 8.52
C ARG A 204 -28.46 -24.14 7.94
N GLU A 205 -27.69 -24.92 8.69
CA GLU A 205 -27.30 -26.27 8.31
C GLU A 205 -28.52 -27.18 8.22
N ASP A 206 -29.41 -27.14 9.22
CA ASP A 206 -30.66 -27.92 9.28
C ASP A 206 -31.61 -27.58 8.13
N LYS A 207 -31.77 -26.29 7.80
CA LYS A 207 -32.55 -25.88 6.61
C LYS A 207 -31.96 -26.41 5.31
N ASN A 208 -30.64 -26.53 5.25
CA ASN A 208 -29.94 -27.08 4.09
C ASN A 208 -29.94 -28.62 4.08
N ILE A 209 -30.35 -29.30 5.16
CA ILE A 209 -30.51 -30.76 5.16
C ILE A 209 -31.59 -31.17 4.17
N ILE A 210 -32.74 -30.48 4.13
CA ILE A 210 -33.83 -30.82 3.19
C ILE A 210 -33.33 -30.75 1.74
N LYS A 211 -32.61 -29.67 1.39
CA LYS A 211 -31.98 -29.54 0.06
C LYS A 211 -30.94 -30.63 -0.20
N ARG A 212 -30.05 -30.92 0.75
CA ARG A 212 -29.02 -31.97 0.61
C ARG A 212 -29.64 -33.36 0.45
N VAL A 213 -30.70 -33.67 1.19
CA VAL A 213 -31.42 -34.94 1.09
C VAL A 213 -32.10 -35.05 -0.27
N GLN A 214 -32.73 -33.97 -0.73
CA GLN A 214 -33.35 -33.93 -2.05
C GLN A 214 -32.32 -34.13 -3.16
N GLU A 215 -31.20 -33.39 -3.13
CA GLU A 215 -30.07 -33.57 -4.06
C GLU A 215 -29.49 -35.00 -4.02
N PHE A 216 -29.39 -35.60 -2.84
CA PHE A 216 -28.94 -36.98 -2.67
C PHE A 216 -29.87 -37.98 -3.35
N TRP A 217 -31.19 -37.87 -3.15
CA TRP A 217 -32.16 -38.77 -3.78
C TRP A 217 -32.22 -38.59 -5.29
N THR A 218 -32.22 -37.36 -5.79
CA THR A 218 -32.13 -37.09 -7.25
C THR A 218 -30.88 -37.74 -7.86
N LYS A 219 -29.75 -37.74 -7.13
CA LYS A 219 -28.50 -38.39 -7.56
C LYS A 219 -28.55 -39.92 -7.49
N GLN A 220 -29.29 -40.50 -6.54
CA GLN A 220 -29.51 -41.95 -6.49
C GLN A 220 -30.45 -42.41 -7.60
N GLU A 221 -31.53 -41.68 -7.86
CA GLU A 221 -32.49 -41.99 -8.92
C GLU A 221 -31.83 -41.98 -10.30
N THR A 222 -31.00 -40.96 -10.60
CA THR A 222 -30.22 -40.92 -11.85
C THR A 222 -29.23 -42.08 -11.98
N LYS A 223 -28.57 -42.47 -10.88
CA LYS A 223 -27.61 -43.59 -10.88
C LYS A 223 -28.29 -44.96 -11.08
N VAL A 224 -29.49 -45.15 -10.53
CA VAL A 224 -30.28 -46.37 -10.73
C VAL A 224 -30.93 -46.38 -12.11
N GLY A 225 -31.44 -45.23 -12.58
CA GLY A 225 -32.02 -45.06 -13.91
C GLY A 225 -31.03 -45.36 -15.03
N SER A 226 -29.79 -44.82 -14.97
CA SER A 226 -28.76 -45.16 -15.97
C SER A 226 -28.31 -46.62 -15.96
N LYS A 227 -28.54 -47.37 -14.88
CA LYS A 227 -28.15 -48.79 -14.81
C LYS A 227 -29.15 -49.70 -15.52
N LEU A 228 -30.41 -49.27 -15.67
CA LEU A 228 -31.44 -50.00 -16.42
C LEU A 228 -31.34 -49.80 -17.93
N ASP A 229 -30.80 -48.67 -18.39
CA ASP A 229 -30.61 -48.39 -19.84
C ASP A 229 -29.30 -48.96 -20.43
N SER A 230 -28.50 -49.71 -19.64
CA SER A 230 -27.22 -50.28 -20.09
C SER A 230 -27.24 -51.80 -20.30
N GLU A 231 -28.37 -52.48 -20.11
CA GLU A 231 -28.52 -53.88 -20.52
C GLU A 231 -29.01 -53.94 -21.97
N GLU A 232 -28.07 -53.80 -22.92
CA GLU A 232 -28.30 -54.21 -24.31
C GLU A 232 -28.52 -55.74 -24.38
N PRO A 233 -29.46 -56.21 -25.21
CA PRO A 233 -29.77 -57.63 -25.33
C PRO A 233 -28.64 -58.36 -26.07
N THR A 234 -28.09 -59.40 -25.46
CA THR A 234 -27.14 -60.32 -26.11
C THR A 234 -27.76 -60.91 -27.37
N PRO A 235 -27.11 -60.80 -28.56
CA PRO A 235 -27.63 -61.43 -29.75
C PRO A 235 -27.40 -62.93 -29.66
N ASP A 236 -28.53 -63.64 -29.69
CA ASP A 236 -28.62 -65.08 -29.82
C ASP A 236 -27.88 -65.54 -31.10
N ARG A 237 -26.95 -66.47 -30.95
CA ARG A 237 -26.17 -67.03 -32.06
C ARG A 237 -26.54 -68.50 -32.20
N SER A 238 -27.56 -68.76 -33.00
CA SER A 238 -27.95 -70.10 -33.48
C SER A 238 -27.69 -70.24 -34.99
N GLY A 239 -27.05 -71.36 -35.38
CA GLY A 239 -26.88 -71.87 -36.76
C GLY A 239 -25.84 -71.10 -37.61
N VAL A 240 -24.86 -71.70 -38.28
CA VAL A 240 -24.64 -73.04 -38.86
C VAL A 240 -23.15 -73.34 -38.82
#